data_AF-A0A1R0XRK7-F1
#
_entry.id   AF-A0A1R0XRK7-F1
#
_cell.length_a   1.000
_cell.length_b   1.000
_cell.length_c   1.000
_cell.angle_alpha   90.00
_cell.angle_beta   90.00
_cell.angle_gamma   90.00
#
_symmetry.space_group_name_H-M   'P 1'
#
loop_
_entity.id
_entity.type
_entity.pdbx_description
1 polymer ?
#
loop_
_entity_poly.entity_id
_entity_poly.type
_entity_poly.pdbx_seq_one_letter_code
_entity_poly.pdbx_strand_id
1 'polypeptide(L)'
;MQNTKPEETILYSLYAEKLTELKLDPSEEEKLKKTLAQTLTDHVLASYGKLADVIKNDLMKQASVNQGIWNQPGGSEYYSARLKLTTGTDLSPQKIHEISKRKVEEIEKGAKKRGFGSRTNYICSQIPNWR
;
A
#
# COMPACT_ATOMS: atom_id res chain seq x y z
N MET A 1 3.56 15.62 4.70
CA MET A 1 2.32 16.40 4.51
C MET A 1 2.35 17.78 5.16
N GLN A 2 3.34 18.13 5.99
CA GLN A 2 3.33 19.39 6.75
C GLN A 2 3.39 20.69 5.92
N ASN A 3 3.63 20.61 4.61
CA ASN A 3 3.69 21.77 3.72
C ASN A 3 2.82 21.61 2.46
N THR A 4 1.88 20.66 2.46
CA THR A 4 0.97 20.44 1.33
C THR A 4 -0.12 21.51 1.37
N LYS A 5 -0.35 22.20 0.26
CA LYS A 5 -1.45 23.16 0.17
C LYS A 5 -2.79 22.44 -0.03
N PRO A 6 -3.91 22.96 0.49
CA PRO A 6 -5.23 22.36 0.28
C PRO A 6 -5.54 22.08 -1.20
N GLU A 7 -5.14 22.99 -2.08
CA GLU A 7 -5.42 22.93 -3.52
C GLU A 7 -4.67 21.81 -4.24
N GLU A 8 -3.57 21.33 -3.66
CA GLU A 8 -2.77 20.21 -4.18
C GLU A 8 -3.34 18.86 -3.75
N THR A 9 -4.36 18.84 -2.87
CA THR A 9 -4.98 17.60 -2.41
C THR A 9 -5.97 17.07 -3.44
N ILE A 10 -6.04 15.75 -3.55
CA ILE A 10 -7.04 15.07 -4.38
C ILE A 10 -8.48 15.41 -3.97
N LEU A 11 -8.69 15.70 -2.68
CA LEU A 11 -10.01 16.06 -2.14
C LEU A 11 -10.45 17.43 -2.69
N TYR A 12 -9.54 18.39 -2.76
CA TYR A 12 -9.86 19.71 -3.30
C TYR A 12 -10.05 19.67 -4.82
N SER A 13 -9.15 19.01 -5.56
CA SER A 13 -9.25 18.97 -7.02
C SER A 13 -10.54 18.30 -7.50
N LEU A 14 -10.91 17.15 -6.91
CA LEU A 14 -12.17 16.47 -7.24
C LEU A 14 -13.38 17.31 -6.87
N TYR A 15 -13.35 17.99 -5.72
CA TYR A 15 -14.46 18.85 -5.31
C TYR A 15 -14.62 20.05 -6.25
N ALA A 16 -13.52 20.72 -6.61
CA ALA A 16 -13.51 21.83 -7.53
C ALA A 16 -14.04 21.42 -8.91
N GLU A 17 -13.61 20.27 -9.44
CA GLU A 17 -14.13 19.70 -10.68
C GLU A 17 -15.65 19.50 -10.61
N LYS A 18 -16.13 18.87 -9.54
CA LYS A 18 -17.58 18.61 -9.34
C LYS A 18 -18.39 19.89 -9.19
N LEU A 19 -17.85 20.93 -8.56
CA LEU A 19 -18.52 22.24 -8.49
C LEU A 19 -18.66 22.89 -9.87
N THR A 20 -17.62 22.82 -10.71
CA THR A 20 -17.68 23.39 -12.07
C THR A 20 -18.72 22.69 -12.94
N GLU A 21 -18.95 21.38 -12.76
CA GLU A 21 -20.01 20.63 -13.45
C GLU A 21 -21.42 21.10 -13.06
N LEU A 22 -21.60 21.57 -11.83
CA LEU A 22 -22.91 21.99 -11.29
C LEU A 22 -23.35 23.38 -11.77
N LYS A 23 -22.45 24.17 -12.38
CA LYS A 23 -22.73 25.51 -12.93
C LYS A 23 -23.46 26.42 -11.94
N LEU A 24 -22.94 26.50 -10.72
CA LEU A 24 -23.45 27.37 -9.67
C LEU A 24 -23.18 28.85 -9.98
N ASP A 25 -23.75 29.74 -9.17
CA ASP A 25 -23.33 31.13 -9.18
C ASP A 25 -21.83 31.23 -8.82
N PRO A 26 -21.02 32.04 -9.54
CA PRO A 26 -19.59 32.15 -9.28
C PRO A 26 -19.23 32.56 -7.84
N SER A 27 -20.05 33.39 -7.19
CA SER A 27 -19.83 33.82 -5.80
C SER A 27 -20.04 32.67 -4.82
N GLU A 28 -21.04 31.83 -5.08
CA GLU A 28 -21.32 30.64 -4.27
C GLU A 28 -20.24 29.57 -4.45
N GLU A 29 -19.81 29.33 -5.68
CA GLU A 29 -18.74 28.39 -5.99
C GLU A 29 -17.43 28.75 -5.27
N GLU A 30 -17.02 30.02 -5.33
CA GLU A 30 -15.80 30.49 -4.65
C GLU A 30 -15.93 30.41 -3.13
N LYS A 31 -17.11 30.68 -2.57
CA LYS A 31 -17.36 30.51 -1.13
C LYS A 31 -17.20 29.05 -0.70
N LEU A 32 -17.72 28.11 -1.48
CA LEU A 32 -17.61 26.67 -1.20
C LEU A 32 -16.17 26.19 -1.29
N LYS A 33 -15.43 26.59 -2.35
CA LYS A 33 -14.00 26.30 -2.50
C LYS A 33 -13.18 26.81 -1.31
N LYS A 34 -13.39 28.07 -0.90
CA LYS A 34 -12.70 28.66 0.25
C LYS A 34 -13.02 27.93 1.56
N THR A 35 -14.28 27.56 1.76
CA THR A 35 -14.72 26.80 2.94
C THR A 35 -14.04 25.43 2.99
N LEU A 36 -13.95 24.75 1.85
CA LEU A 36 -13.24 23.47 1.76
C LEU A 36 -11.74 23.64 2.03
N ALA A 37 -11.09 24.64 1.42
CA ALA A 37 -9.66 24.89 1.63
C ALA A 37 -9.34 25.12 3.12
N GLN A 38 -10.19 25.90 3.80
CA GLN A 38 -10.05 26.12 5.24
C GLN A 38 -10.22 24.81 6.03
N THR A 39 -11.28 24.05 5.73
CA THR A 39 -11.55 22.76 6.41
C THR A 39 -10.41 21.76 6.23
N LEU A 40 -9.85 21.67 5.02
CA LEU A 40 -8.72 20.81 4.72
C LEU A 40 -7.47 21.24 5.50
N THR A 41 -7.23 22.54 5.62
CA THR A 41 -6.11 23.09 6.39
C THR A 41 -6.25 22.74 7.87
N ASP A 42 -7.39 23.08 8.46
CA ASP A 42 -7.58 23.06 9.91
C ASP A 42 -7.75 21.65 10.47
N HIS A 43 -8.35 20.75 9.69
CA HIS A 43 -8.70 19.42 10.15
C HIS A 43 -7.88 18.33 9.49
N VAL A 44 -7.89 18.25 8.15
CA VAL A 44 -7.31 17.10 7.45
C VAL A 44 -5.79 17.16 7.46
N LEU A 45 -5.21 18.20 6.88
CA LEU A 45 -3.76 18.37 6.77
C LEU A 45 -3.11 18.46 8.16
N ALA A 46 -3.73 19.18 9.09
CA ALA A 46 -3.28 19.23 10.47
C ALA A 46 -3.27 17.85 11.16
N SER A 47 -4.33 17.05 11.01
CA SER A 47 -4.41 15.72 11.64
C SER A 47 -3.44 14.73 11.04
N TYR A 48 -3.31 14.69 9.71
CA TYR A 48 -2.30 13.87 9.05
C TYR A 48 -0.87 14.34 9.36
N GLY A 49 -0.66 15.64 9.57
CA GLY A 49 0.60 16.19 10.09
C GLY A 49 0.95 15.61 11.46
N LYS A 50 0.01 15.64 12.42
CA LYS A 50 0.19 15.06 13.75
C LYS A 50 0.48 13.55 13.70
N LEU A 51 -0.25 12.81 12.85
CA LEU A 51 0.00 11.38 12.66
C LEU A 51 1.41 11.13 12.10
N ALA A 52 1.84 11.92 11.12
CA ALA A 52 3.18 11.82 10.56
C ALA A 52 4.27 12.10 11.61
N ASP A 53 4.03 13.05 12.52
CA ASP A 53 4.93 13.33 13.63
C ASP A 53 5.02 12.15 14.59
N VAL A 54 3.90 11.55 14.99
CA VAL A 54 3.88 10.35 15.85
C VAL A 54 4.64 9.20 15.19
N ILE A 55 4.40 8.96 13.89
CA ILE A 55 5.11 7.93 13.15
C ILE A 55 6.62 8.21 13.18
N LYS A 56 7.04 9.42 12.81
CA LYS A 56 8.45 9.78 12.66
C LYS A 56 9.19 9.83 14.00
N ASN A 57 8.58 10.41 15.01
CA ASN A 57 9.25 10.75 16.26
C ASN A 57 9.15 9.64 17.31
N ASP A 58 8.10 8.82 17.26
CA ASP A 58 7.83 7.79 18.27
C ASP A 58 7.93 6.39 17.66
N LEU A 59 7.08 6.08 16.67
CA LEU A 59 6.92 4.71 16.17
C LEU A 59 8.14 4.22 15.39
N MET A 60 8.79 5.08 14.61
CA MET A 60 9.99 4.71 13.84
C MET A 60 11.16 4.27 14.73
N LYS A 61 11.25 4.76 15.98
CA LYS A 61 12.28 4.33 16.94
C LYS A 61 12.02 2.94 17.52
N GLN A 62 10.76 2.52 17.52
CA GLN A 62 10.31 1.23 18.05
C GLN A 62 10.14 0.17 16.96
N ALA A 63 10.10 0.59 15.69
CA ALA A 63 9.91 -0.28 14.55
C ALA A 63 11.06 -1.30 14.46
N SER A 64 10.69 -2.58 14.34
CA SER A 64 11.68 -3.65 14.13
C SER A 64 12.31 -3.54 12.74
N VAL A 65 13.62 -3.81 12.67
CA VAL A 65 14.37 -3.93 11.41
C VAL A 65 14.07 -5.28 10.71
N ASN A 66 13.59 -6.27 11.46
CA ASN A 66 13.30 -7.59 10.93
C ASN A 66 11.99 -7.58 10.13
N GLN A 67 12.00 -8.29 9.01
CA GLN A 67 10.88 -8.37 8.09
C GLN A 67 9.82 -9.36 8.60
N GLY A 68 8.55 -9.04 8.38
CA GLY A 68 7.44 -9.95 8.59
C GLY A 68 6.74 -9.84 9.94
N ILE A 69 5.45 -10.21 9.94
CA ILE A 69 4.58 -10.10 11.12
C ILE A 69 4.98 -11.07 12.24
N TRP A 70 5.68 -12.17 11.90
CA TRP A 70 6.18 -13.16 12.86
C TRP A 70 7.20 -12.58 13.85
N ASN A 71 7.80 -11.43 13.54
CA ASN A 71 8.74 -10.77 14.43
C ASN A 71 8.05 -9.92 15.52
N GLN A 72 6.73 -9.80 15.50
CA GLN A 72 5.98 -9.12 16.55
C GLN A 72 5.62 -10.11 17.67
N PRO A 73 5.40 -9.64 18.91
CA PRO A 73 4.84 -10.47 19.97
C PRO A 73 3.54 -11.15 19.51
N GLY A 74 3.48 -12.48 19.57
CA GLY A 74 2.33 -13.27 19.08
C GLY A 74 2.18 -13.33 17.55
N GLY A 75 3.24 -12.99 16.80
CA GLY A 75 3.20 -12.86 15.35
C GLY A 75 2.93 -14.17 14.59
N SER A 76 3.38 -15.30 15.12
CA SER A 76 3.16 -16.63 14.53
C SER A 76 1.70 -17.07 14.64
N GLU A 77 1.09 -16.82 15.79
CA GLU A 77 -0.32 -17.09 16.07
C GLU A 77 -1.20 -16.17 15.23
N TYR A 78 -0.86 -14.87 15.18
CA TYR A 78 -1.54 -13.91 14.32
C TYR A 78 -1.48 -14.33 12.84
N TYR A 79 -0.30 -14.69 12.34
CA TYR A 79 -0.14 -15.11 10.95
C TYR A 79 -0.97 -16.35 10.63
N SER A 80 -0.98 -17.35 11.52
CA SER A 80 -1.77 -18.57 11.36
C SER A 80 -3.28 -18.28 11.34
N ALA A 81 -3.76 -17.41 12.23
CA ALA A 81 -5.16 -16.99 12.26
C ALA A 81 -5.55 -16.21 10.99
N ARG A 82 -4.72 -15.28 10.54
CA ARG A 82 -4.94 -14.51 9.30
C ARG A 82 -4.95 -15.42 8.08
N LEU A 83 -4.04 -16.39 8.02
CA LEU A 83 -3.96 -17.35 6.93
C LEU A 83 -5.27 -18.14 6.79
N LYS A 84 -5.80 -18.64 7.91
CA LYS A 84 -7.10 -19.33 7.95
C LYS A 84 -8.24 -18.40 7.52
N LEU A 85 -8.29 -17.17 8.04
CA LEU A 85 -9.33 -16.19 7.66
C LEU A 85 -9.31 -15.84 6.17
N THR A 86 -8.13 -15.73 5.56
CA THR A 86 -7.99 -15.32 4.16
C THR A 86 -8.18 -16.48 3.18
N THR A 87 -7.72 -17.68 3.53
CA THR A 87 -7.73 -18.83 2.59
C THR A 87 -8.83 -19.85 2.88
N GLY A 88 -9.49 -19.76 4.04
CA GLY A 88 -10.51 -20.71 4.50
C GLY A 88 -9.96 -22.11 4.82
N THR A 89 -8.64 -22.29 4.83
CA THR A 89 -8.01 -23.59 5.04
C THR A 89 -7.54 -23.77 6.49
N ASP A 90 -7.57 -25.00 6.97
CA ASP A 90 -7.00 -25.41 8.26
C ASP A 90 -5.53 -25.84 8.17
N LEU A 91 -4.91 -25.73 6.98
CA LEU A 91 -3.50 -26.06 6.80
C LEU A 91 -2.59 -25.07 7.53
N SER A 92 -1.53 -25.58 8.15
CA SER A 92 -0.52 -24.73 8.78
C SER A 92 0.26 -23.89 7.76
N PRO A 93 0.80 -22.72 8.15
CA PRO A 93 1.68 -21.93 7.29
C PRO A 93 2.81 -22.73 6.63
N GLN A 94 3.46 -23.61 7.40
CA GLN A 94 4.54 -24.46 6.92
C GLN A 94 4.03 -25.45 5.87
N LYS A 95 2.86 -26.06 6.10
CA LYS A 95 2.27 -26.99 5.14
C LYS A 95 1.92 -26.30 3.83
N ILE A 96 1.38 -25.07 3.89
CA ILE A 96 1.09 -24.26 2.72
C ILE A 96 2.39 -23.91 1.98
N HIS A 97 3.44 -23.50 2.69
CA HIS A 97 4.75 -23.22 2.09
C HIS A 97 5.31 -24.42 1.32
N GLU A 98 5.24 -25.63 1.87
CA GLU A 98 5.69 -26.85 1.19
C GLU A 98 4.84 -27.22 -0.04
N ILE A 99 3.52 -27.00 0.02
CA ILE A 99 2.65 -27.18 -1.15
C ILE A 99 3.03 -26.17 -2.23
N SER A 100 3.25 -24.90 -1.85
CA SER A 100 3.60 -23.83 -2.79
C SER A 100 4.95 -24.08 -3.45
N LYS A 101 5.99 -24.51 -2.72
CA LYS A 101 7.29 -24.86 -3.31
C LYS A 101 7.17 -25.93 -4.40
N ARG A 102 6.45 -27.02 -4.10
CA ARG A 102 6.21 -28.09 -5.09
C ARG A 102 5.45 -27.59 -6.31
N LYS A 103 4.42 -26.75 -6.11
CA LYS A 103 3.67 -26.14 -7.22
C LYS A 103 4.55 -25.26 -8.10
N VAL A 104 5.44 -24.45 -7.51
CA VAL A 104 6.38 -23.61 -8.28
C VAL A 104 7.28 -24.49 -9.14
N GLU A 105 7.88 -25.55 -8.59
CA GLU A 105 8.73 -26.47 -9.37
C GLU A 105 7.98 -27.14 -10.53
N GLU A 106 6.73 -27.56 -10.31
CA GLU A 106 5.88 -28.14 -11.36
C GLU A 106 5.58 -27.14 -12.48
N ILE A 107 5.22 -25.92 -12.12
CA ILE A 107 4.96 -24.82 -13.07
C ILE A 107 6.22 -24.52 -13.87
N GLU A 108 7.38 -24.41 -13.22
CA GLU A 108 8.65 -24.17 -13.90
C GLU A 108 9.02 -25.28 -14.88
N LYS A 109 8.85 -26.55 -14.48
CA LYS A 109 9.05 -27.70 -15.38
C LYS A 109 8.11 -27.63 -16.59
N GLY A 110 6.84 -27.31 -16.37
CA GLY A 110 5.85 -27.14 -17.44
C GLY A 110 6.14 -25.95 -18.36
N ALA A 111 6.62 -24.84 -17.82
CA ALA A 111 7.03 -23.67 -18.59
C ALA A 111 8.25 -23.98 -19.47
N LYS A 112 9.27 -24.67 -18.93
CA LYS A 112 10.44 -25.15 -19.69
C LYS A 112 10.04 -26.05 -20.84
N LYS A 113 9.16 -27.04 -20.59
CA LYS A 113 8.64 -27.94 -21.65
C LYS A 113 7.91 -27.21 -22.77
N ARG A 114 7.20 -26.12 -22.46
CA ARG A 114 6.48 -25.28 -23.43
C ARG A 114 7.37 -24.23 -24.11
N GLY A 115 8.68 -24.27 -23.92
CA GLY A 115 9.62 -23.34 -24.54
C GLY A 115 9.69 -21.95 -23.88
N PHE A 116 9.07 -21.75 -22.70
CA PHE A 116 9.17 -20.49 -21.93
C PHE A 116 10.48 -20.39 -21.11
N GLY A 117 11.31 -21.43 -21.07
CA GLY A 117 12.49 -21.53 -20.19
C GLY A 117 13.78 -20.84 -20.69
N SER A 118 13.84 -20.36 -21.93
CA SER A 118 15.09 -19.88 -22.55
C SER A 118 15.22 -18.36 -22.69
N ARG A 119 14.22 -17.57 -22.28
CA ARG A 119 14.25 -16.09 -22.44
C ARG A 119 14.47 -15.30 -21.16
N THR A 120 14.24 -15.91 -19.98
CA THR A 120 14.32 -15.21 -18.68
C THR A 120 15.74 -15.08 -18.13
N ASN A 121 16.61 -16.07 -18.35
CA ASN A 121 18.03 -15.97 -17.95
C ASN A 121 18.79 -14.91 -18.77
N TYR A 122 18.45 -14.74 -20.06
CA TYR A 122 19.08 -13.71 -20.89
C TYR A 122 18.71 -12.32 -20.38
N ILE A 123 17.43 -12.03 -20.14
CA ILE A 123 16.99 -10.70 -19.68
C ILE A 123 17.52 -10.37 -18.28
N CYS A 124 17.51 -11.31 -17.33
CA CYS A 124 18.07 -11.06 -15.98
C CYS A 124 19.60 -10.87 -16.00
N SER A 125 20.33 -11.55 -16.91
CA SER A 125 21.78 -11.38 -17.04
C SER A 125 22.21 -10.06 -17.71
N GLN A 126 21.28 -9.37 -18.37
CA GLN A 126 21.52 -8.11 -19.10
C GLN A 126 21.17 -6.87 -18.27
N ILE A 127 20.70 -7.03 -17.03
CA ILE A 127 20.43 -5.94 -16.10
C ILE A 127 21.57 -5.91 -15.09
N PRO A 128 22.52 -4.97 -15.18
CA PRO A 128 23.60 -4.86 -14.21
C PRO A 128 23.02 -4.46 -12.85
N ASN A 129 23.44 -5.14 -11.77
CA ASN A 129 23.17 -4.82 -10.37
C ASN A 129 21.75 -5.12 -9.82
N TRP A 130 21.21 -6.31 -10.07
CA TRP A 130 20.12 -6.83 -9.23
C TRP A 130 20.65 -7.77 -8.15
N ARG A 131 21.09 -7.18 -7.03
CA ARG A 131 21.24 -7.85 -5.73
C ARG A 131 20.43 -7.06 -4.71
#